data_AF-A0A966WGC3-F1
#
_entry.id   AF-A0A966WGC3-F1
#
_cell.length_a   1.000
_cell.length_b   1.000
_cell.length_c   1.000
_cell.angle_alpha   90.00
_cell.angle_beta   90.00
_cell.angle_gamma   90.00
#
_symmetry.space_group_name_H-M   'P 1'
#
loop_
_entity.id
_entity.type
_entity.pdbx_description
1 polymer ?
#
loop_
_entity_poly.entity_id
_entity_poly.type
_entity_poly.pdbx_seq_one_letter_code
_entity_poly.pdbx_strand_id
1 'polypeptide(L)' 'SSDVVITMGCGDACPFFPGKRYLDWKLEDPAGQGVDAVRPIRDQIKSLVKELITTL' A
#
# COMPACT_ATOMS: atom_id res chain seq x y z
N SER A 1 4.51 -5.85 17.31
CA SER A 1 5.24 -4.81 16.56
C SER A 1 5.16 -5.14 15.09
N SER A 2 5.08 -4.15 14.19
CA SER A 2 5.11 -4.40 12.74
C SER A 2 6.54 -4.65 12.25
N ASP A 3 6.71 -5.48 11.22
CA ASP A 3 8.03 -5.74 10.60
C ASP A 3 8.26 -4.89 9.34
N VAL A 4 7.17 -4.60 8.61
CA VAL A 4 7.16 -3.79 7.39
C VAL A 4 6.11 -2.68 7.51
N VAL A 5 6.43 -1.49 7.03
CA VAL A 5 5.53 -0.34 6.89
C VAL A 5 5.37 -0.05 5.40
N ILE A 6 4.13 0.08 4.93
CA ILE A 6 3.82 0.30 3.51
C ILE A 6 3.11 1.64 3.37
N THR A 7 3.64 2.53 2.55
CA THR A 7 3.00 3.79 2.17
C THR A 7 2.28 3.63 0.84
N MET A 8 1.05 4.10 0.75
CA MET A 8 0.19 3.98 -0.45
C MET A 8 -0.26 5.36 -0.93
N GLY A 9 0.64 6.35 -0.90
CA GLY A 9 0.36 7.69 -1.42
C GLY A 9 -0.45 8.62 -0.52
N CYS A 10 -0.71 8.29 0.75
CA CYS A 10 -1.27 9.29 1.66
C CYS A 10 -0.24 10.39 1.89
N GLY A 11 -0.52 11.60 1.39
CA GLY A 11 0.28 12.80 1.65
C GLY A 11 0.35 13.20 3.13
N ASP A 12 -0.24 12.41 4.02
CA ASP A 12 -0.13 12.55 5.46
C ASP A 12 1.13 11.85 5.98
N ALA A 13 1.92 12.59 6.77
CA ALA A 13 3.15 12.10 7.35
C ALA A 13 2.85 10.96 8.35
N CYS A 14 3.01 9.71 7.89
CA CYS A 14 3.07 8.58 8.80
C CYS A 14 4.25 8.75 9.77
N PRO A 15 4.09 8.47 11.07
CA PRO A 15 5.19 8.53 12.02
C PRO A 15 6.32 7.59 11.61
N PHE A 16 7.55 8.08 11.63
CA PHE A 16 8.73 7.28 11.29
C PHE A 16 9.11 6.33 12.44
N PHE A 17 9.02 5.03 12.17
CA PHE A 17 9.48 3.94 13.01
C PHE A 17 10.90 3.48 12.62
N PRO A 18 11.91 3.62 13.50
CA PRO A 18 13.28 3.17 13.23
C PRO A 18 13.38 1.64 13.11
N GLY A 19 14.29 1.17 12.24
CA GLY A 19 14.57 -0.26 12.08
C GLY A 19 13.46 -1.07 11.39
N LYS A 20 12.46 -0.41 10.79
CA LYS A 20 11.40 -1.05 10.00
C LYS A 20 11.72 -0.98 8.52
N ARG A 21 11.32 -2.01 7.78
CA ARG A 21 11.40 -2.01 6.31
C ARG A 21 10.25 -1.16 5.78
N TYR A 22 10.57 -0.14 4.98
CA TYR A 22 9.58 0.70 4.32
C TYR A 22 9.43 0.31 2.86
N LEU A 23 8.19 0.19 2.40
CA LEU A 23 7.84 0.01 0.99
C LEU A 23 6.90 1.13 0.56
N ASP A 24 7.12 1.68 -0.62
CA ASP A 24 6.24 2.67 -1.22
C ASP A 24 5.52 2.07 -2.42
N TRP A 25 4.20 1.94 -2.31
CA TRP A 25 3.33 1.45 -3.37
C TRP A 25 2.62 2.64 -4.01
N LYS A 26 3.08 3.00 -5.22
CA LYS A 26 2.42 4.02 -6.02
C LYS A 26 1.12 3.47 -6.59
N LEU A 27 0.01 3.87 -5.98
CA LEU A 27 -1.35 3.49 -6.35
C LEU A 27 -2.14 4.76 -6.68
N GLU A 28 -3.10 4.65 -7.60
CA GLU A 28 -4.06 5.74 -7.82
C GLU A 28 -4.99 5.89 -6.61
N ASP A 29 -5.39 7.12 -6.30
CA ASP A 29 -6.31 7.40 -5.19
C ASP A 29 -7.75 7.04 -5.59
N PRO A 30 -8.38 6.05 -4.93
CA PRO A 30 -9.76 5.67 -5.22
C PRO A 30 -10.80 6.68 -4.71
N ALA A 31 -10.41 7.68 -3.91
CA ALA A 31 -11.33 8.62 -3.28
C ALA A 31 -12.18 9.37 -4.32
N GLY A 32 -13.50 9.38 -4.12
CA GLY A 32 -14.45 10.05 -5.01
C GLY A 32 -14.70 9.33 -6.35
N GLN A 33 -14.07 8.18 -6.59
CA GLN A 33 -14.27 7.41 -7.83
C GLN A 33 -15.38 6.36 -7.69
N GLY A 34 -15.92 5.93 -8.84
CA GLY A 34 -16.90 4.84 -8.90
C GLY A 34 -16.28 3.46 -8.73
N VAL A 35 -17.11 2.46 -8.40
CA VAL A 35 -16.68 1.07 -8.11
C VAL A 35 -15.83 0.46 -9.22
N ASP A 36 -16.09 0.79 -10.48
CA ASP A 36 -15.34 0.25 -11.61
C ASP A 36 -13.89 0.75 -11.67
N ALA A 37 -13.61 1.95 -11.15
CA ALA A 37 -12.25 2.47 -11.02
C ALA A 37 -11.56 1.95 -9.73
N VAL A 38 -12.33 1.70 -8.67
CA VAL A 38 -11.79 1.14 -7.41
C VAL A 38 -11.35 -0.33 -7.57
N ARG A 39 -12.08 -1.13 -8.35
CA ARG A 39 -11.80 -2.56 -8.57
C ARG A 39 -10.36 -2.85 -9.04
N PRO A 40 -9.82 -2.22 -10.09
CA PRO A 40 -8.45 -2.47 -10.53
C PRO A 40 -7.42 -2.06 -9.47
N ILE A 41 -7.62 -0.96 -8.74
CA ILE A 41 -6.73 -0.53 -7.65
C ILE A 41 -6.67 -1.60 -6.55
N ARG A 42 -7.83 -2.12 -6.13
CA ARG A 42 -7.91 -3.22 -5.15
C ARG A 42 -7.19 -4.47 -5.65
N ASP A 43 -7.33 -4.81 -6.93
CA ASP A 43 -6.72 -6.02 -7.49
C ASP A 43 -5.20 -5.88 -7.63
N GLN A 44 -4.71 -4.66 -7.86
CA GLN A 44 -3.29 -4.33 -7.79
C GLN A 44 -2.75 -4.50 -6.36
N ILE A 45 -3.43 -3.95 -5.34
CA ILE A 45 -3.07 -4.13 -3.93
C ILE A 45 -2.99 -5.62 -3.59
N LYS A 46 -3.99 -6.41 -4.00
CA LYS A 46 -4.02 -7.86 -3.78
C LYS A 46 -2.80 -8.56 -4.37
N SER A 47 -2.35 -8.15 -5.54
CA SER A 47 -1.18 -8.73 -6.21
C SER A 47 0.11 -8.38 -5.48
N LEU A 48 0.28 -7.12 -5.08
CA LEU A 48 1.43 -6.65 -4.30
C LEU A 48 1.52 -7.33 -2.93
N VAL A 49 0.40 -7.53 -2.24
CA VAL A 49 0.34 -8.26 -0.97
C VAL A 49 0.77 -9.72 -1.15
N LYS A 50 0.30 -10.38 -2.22
CA LYS A 50 0.70 -11.77 -2.51
C LYS A 50 2.20 -11.88 -2.74
N GLU A 51 2.76 -10.97 -3.53
CA GLU A 51 4.20 -10.92 -3.77
C GLU A 51 4.96 -10.67 -2.47
N LEU A 52 4.54 -9.70 -1.67
CA LEU A 52 5.16 -9.40 -0.38
C LEU A 52 5.25 -10.64 0.51
N ILE A 53 4.16 -11.40 0.64
CA ILE A 53 4.11 -12.61 1.47
C ILE A 53 5.16 -13.65 1.02
N THR A 54 5.51 -13.72 -0.26
CA THR A 54 6.57 -14.64 -0.73
C THR A 54 7.99 -14.20 -0.38
N THR A 55 8.15 -12.94 0.05
CA THR A 55 9.44 -12.30 0.36
C THR A 55 9.62 -11.94 1.84
N LEU A 56 8.65 -12.31 2.69
CA LEU A 56 8.71 -12.19 4.14
C LEU A 56 9.38 -13.42 4.75
#